data_AF-A0A7Y5N633-F1
#
_entry.id   AF-A0A7Y5N633-F1
#
_cell.length_a   1.000
_cell.length_b   1.000
_cell.length_c   1.000
_cell.angle_alpha   90.00
_cell.angle_beta   90.00
_cell.angle_gamma   90.00
#
_symmetry.space_group_name_H-M   'P 1'
#
loop_
_entity.id
_entity.type
_entity.pdbx_description
1 polymer ?
#
loop_
_entity_poly.entity_id
_entity_poly.type
_entity_poly.pdbx_seq_one_letter_code
_entity_poly.pdbx_strand_id
1 'polypeptide(L)'
;EGDNLALFQKFNPEGGIPWVSYGGTHATSGATVDANAFEGKTYDQIIAGISDPKSDIGKTVLPAINMLSAQICAQTDNQPANVCKSSGVVNASVLLKR
;
A
#
# COMPACT_ATOMS: atom_id res chain seq x y z
N GLU A 1 -16.25 -18.79 8.18
CA GLU A 1 -14.98 -19.02 7.44
C GLU A 1 -15.12 -18.92 5.90
N GLY A 2 -16.34 -18.88 5.33
CA GLY A 2 -16.52 -18.81 3.87
C GLY A 2 -16.13 -17.48 3.21
N ASP A 3 -16.53 -16.34 3.79
CA ASP A 3 -16.34 -15.03 3.13
C ASP A 3 -14.86 -14.65 2.97
N ASN A 4 -14.04 -14.94 3.99
CA ASN A 4 -12.59 -14.71 3.90
C ASN A 4 -11.91 -15.64 2.89
N LEU A 5 -12.39 -16.89 2.76
CA LEU A 5 -11.89 -17.82 1.74
C LEU A 5 -12.22 -17.33 0.33
N ALA A 6 -13.43 -16.82 0.11
CA ALA A 6 -13.83 -16.25 -1.18
C ALA A 6 -12.99 -15.02 -1.54
N LEU A 7 -12.69 -14.14 -0.58
CA LEU A 7 -11.79 -13.00 -0.77
C LEU A 7 -10.36 -13.44 -1.08
N PHE A 8 -9.85 -14.44 -0.36
CA PHE A 8 -8.52 -14.99 -0.60
C PHE A 8 -8.43 -15.61 -2.00
N GLN A 9 -9.40 -16.41 -2.42
CA GLN A 9 -9.44 -16.99 -3.76
C GLN A 9 -9.56 -15.94 -4.87
N LYS A 10 -10.33 -14.86 -4.63
CA LYS A 10 -10.49 -13.75 -5.58
C LYS A 10 -9.20 -12.96 -5.76
N PHE A 11 -8.51 -12.61 -4.66
CA PHE A 11 -7.43 -11.64 -4.69
C PHE A 11 -6.02 -12.21 -4.51
N ASN A 12 -5.89 -13.45 -4.04
CA ASN A 12 -4.62 -14.12 -3.80
C ASN A 12 -4.67 -15.63 -4.13
N PRO A 13 -5.08 -16.01 -5.36
CA PRO A 13 -5.25 -17.41 -5.73
C PRO A 13 -3.95 -18.23 -5.67
N GLU A 14 -2.80 -17.57 -5.77
CA GLU A 14 -1.46 -18.20 -5.71
C GLU A 14 -0.93 -18.35 -4.28
N GLY A 15 -1.63 -17.81 -3.28
CA GLY A 15 -1.26 -17.94 -1.87
C GLY A 15 0.00 -17.16 -1.46
N GLY A 16 0.30 -16.04 -2.12
CA GLY A 16 1.41 -15.18 -1.77
C GLY A 16 1.26 -14.56 -0.37
N ILE A 17 2.36 -14.49 0.39
CA ILE A 17 2.39 -13.85 1.71
C ILE A 17 3.46 -12.74 1.75
N PRO A 18 3.24 -11.65 2.53
CA PRO A 18 2.03 -11.33 3.29
C PRO A 18 0.84 -10.97 2.38
N TRP A 19 -0.39 -11.17 2.88
CA TRP A 19 -1.63 -10.78 2.20
C TRP A 19 -2.54 -9.96 3.12
N VAL A 20 -3.14 -8.92 2.56
CA VAL A 20 -4.10 -8.05 3.26
C VAL A 20 -5.25 -7.69 2.33
N SER A 21 -6.49 -7.86 2.79
CA SER A 21 -7.71 -7.38 2.11
C SER A 21 -8.18 -6.06 2.73
N TYR A 22 -8.64 -5.13 1.89
CA TYR A 22 -9.16 -3.82 2.27
C TYR A 22 -10.66 -3.77 1.96
N GLY A 23 -11.49 -3.96 3.00
CA GLY A 23 -12.95 -3.88 2.89
C GLY A 23 -13.59 -4.86 1.90
N GLY A 24 -12.87 -5.90 1.48
CA GLY A 24 -13.34 -6.88 0.48
C GLY A 24 -13.35 -6.37 -0.97
N THR A 25 -12.84 -5.17 -1.23
CA THR A 25 -12.86 -4.53 -2.56
C THR A 25 -11.48 -4.52 -3.22
N HIS A 26 -10.42 -4.47 -2.42
CA HIS A 26 -9.02 -4.47 -2.87
C HIS A 26 -8.16 -5.34 -1.97
N ALA A 27 -6.96 -5.66 -2.41
CA ALA A 27 -5.99 -6.41 -1.63
C ALA A 27 -4.54 -6.15 -2.07
N THR A 28 -3.60 -6.44 -1.18
CA THR A 28 -2.18 -6.60 -1.49
C THR A 28 -1.78 -8.05 -1.28
N SER A 29 -0.95 -8.58 -2.17
CA SER A 29 -0.28 -9.88 -2.01
C SER A 29 1.22 -9.71 -2.24
N GLY A 30 2.01 -10.33 -1.37
CA GLY A 30 3.46 -10.21 -1.35
C GLY A 30 3.95 -8.94 -0.63
N ALA A 31 5.28 -8.81 -0.56
CA ALA A 31 5.92 -7.64 0.02
C ALA A 31 5.57 -6.38 -0.80
N THR A 32 5.11 -5.33 -0.11
CA THR A 32 4.74 -4.05 -0.74
C THR A 32 5.92 -3.11 -0.95
N VAL A 33 7.08 -3.43 -0.36
CA VAL A 33 8.32 -2.65 -0.41
C VAL A 33 9.52 -3.58 -0.57
N ASP A 34 10.60 -3.08 -1.16
CA ASP A 34 11.86 -3.82 -1.27
C ASP A 34 12.61 -3.79 0.07
N ALA A 35 12.79 -4.96 0.69
CA ALA A 35 13.46 -5.09 1.97
C ALA A 35 14.94 -4.64 1.93
N ASN A 36 15.59 -4.74 0.76
CA ASN A 36 16.99 -4.37 0.59
C ASN A 36 17.22 -2.86 0.81
N ALA A 37 16.19 -2.03 0.60
CA ALA A 37 16.28 -0.59 0.85
C ALA A 37 16.55 -0.25 2.33
N PHE A 38 16.21 -1.16 3.25
CA PHE A 38 16.38 -0.99 4.69
C PHE A 38 17.66 -1.65 5.23
N GLU A 39 18.38 -2.43 4.42
CA GLU A 39 19.52 -3.21 4.90
C GLU A 39 20.62 -2.30 5.47
N GLY A 40 21.08 -2.65 6.68
CA GLY A 40 22.12 -1.91 7.41
C GLY A 40 21.72 -0.50 7.87
N LYS A 41 20.45 -0.09 7.75
CA LYS A 41 19.98 1.24 8.16
C LYS A 41 19.52 1.25 9.62
N THR A 42 19.76 2.36 10.31
CA THR A 42 19.12 2.64 11.61
C THR A 42 17.70 3.16 11.40
N TYR A 43 16.86 3.11 12.43
CA TYR A 43 15.51 3.69 12.37
C TYR A 43 15.50 5.16 11.96
N ASP A 44 16.43 5.97 12.47
CA ASP A 44 16.54 7.39 12.11
C ASP A 44 16.84 7.57 10.62
N GLN A 45 17.72 6.73 10.06
CA GLN A 45 18.02 6.74 8.62
C GLN A 45 16.82 6.29 7.79
N ILE A 46 16.03 5.34 8.29
CA ILE A 46 14.80 4.89 7.63
C ILE A 46 13.77 6.03 7.61
N ILE A 47 13.52 6.67 8.75
CA ILE A 47 12.58 7.79 8.87
C ILE A 47 12.99 8.96 7.97
N ALA A 48 14.28 9.31 7.99
CA ALA A 48 14.82 10.34 7.12
C ALA A 48 14.66 9.96 5.63
N GLY A 49 14.92 8.70 5.28
CA GLY A 49 14.72 8.18 3.94
C GLY A 49 13.28 8.22 3.47
N ILE A 50 12.32 7.79 4.30
CA ILE A 50 10.88 7.88 3.97
C ILE A 50 10.45 9.32 3.70
N SER A 51 11.01 10.28 4.46
CA SER A 51 10.69 11.70 4.33
C SER A 51 11.27 12.36 3.08
N ASP A 52 12.32 11.77 2.47
CA ASP A 52 12.89 12.21 1.21
C ASP A 52 12.40 11.35 0.03
N PRO A 53 11.51 11.87 -0.84
CA PRO A 53 10.99 11.12 -1.98
C PRO A 53 12.05 10.75 -3.03
N LYS A 54 13.26 11.32 -2.95
CA LYS A 54 14.37 11.01 -3.86
C LYS A 54 15.32 9.96 -3.30
N SER A 55 15.22 9.61 -2.01
CA SER A 55 16.02 8.54 -1.42
C SER A 55 15.57 7.17 -1.92
N ASP A 56 16.41 6.16 -1.81
CA ASP A 56 16.06 4.80 -2.23
C ASP A 56 14.93 4.22 -1.38
N ILE A 57 14.87 4.57 -0.08
CA ILE A 57 13.77 4.22 0.81
C ILE A 57 12.49 4.94 0.38
N GLY A 58 12.55 6.24 0.09
CA GLY A 58 11.39 7.03 -0.34
C GLY A 58 10.80 6.52 -1.65
N LYS A 59 11.65 6.15 -2.61
CA LYS A 59 11.23 5.60 -3.91
C LYS A 59 10.51 4.27 -3.79
N THR A 60 10.85 3.42 -2.81
CA THR A 60 10.15 2.14 -2.60
C THR A 60 8.92 2.29 -1.70
N VAL A 61 9.00 3.08 -0.62
CA VAL A 61 7.95 3.16 0.41
C VAL A 61 6.79 4.08 0.01
N LEU A 62 7.06 5.26 -0.56
CA LEU A 62 6.00 6.24 -0.82
C LEU A 62 4.96 5.76 -1.84
N PRO A 63 5.31 5.08 -2.95
CA PRO A 63 4.31 4.49 -3.84
C PRO A 63 3.41 3.48 -3.13
N ALA A 64 3.98 2.63 -2.27
CA ALA A 64 3.22 1.66 -1.48
C ALA A 64 2.23 2.36 -0.54
N ILE A 65 2.68 3.36 0.23
CA ILE A 65 1.81 4.12 1.15
C ILE A 65 0.66 4.82 0.39
N ASN A 66 0.95 5.42 -0.77
CA ASN A 66 -0.08 6.07 -1.58
C ASN A 66 -1.11 5.08 -2.13
N MET A 67 -0.66 3.89 -2.59
CA MET A 67 -1.56 2.82 -3.06
C MET A 67 -2.45 2.27 -1.95
N LEU A 68 -1.90 2.06 -0.75
CA LEU A 68 -2.67 1.60 0.41
C LEU A 68 -3.70 2.66 0.83
N SER A 69 -3.29 3.92 0.88
CA SER A 69 -4.17 5.04 1.20
C SER A 69 -5.29 5.18 0.17
N ALA A 70 -4.98 5.03 -1.13
CA ALA A 70 -5.99 5.08 -2.18
C ALA A 70 -7.05 3.97 -2.05
N GLN A 71 -6.62 2.74 -1.71
CA GLN A 71 -7.54 1.63 -1.44
C GLN A 71 -8.48 1.96 -0.27
N ILE A 72 -7.94 2.50 0.83
CA ILE A 72 -8.74 2.91 1.99
C ILE A 72 -9.68 4.07 1.63
N CYS A 73 -9.21 5.07 0.89
CA CYS A 73 -10.01 6.21 0.46
C CYS A 73 -11.21 5.81 -0.42
N ALA A 74 -11.08 4.73 -1.20
CA ALA A 74 -12.19 4.16 -1.94
C ALA A 74 -13.25 3.51 -1.03
N GLN A 75 -12.89 3.08 0.19
CA GLN A 75 -13.81 2.50 1.17
C GLN A 75 -14.49 3.53 2.07
N THR A 76 -13.92 4.74 2.15
CA THR A 76 -14.35 5.79 3.09
C THR A 76 -14.96 7.00 2.38
N ASP A 77 -15.45 6.82 1.15
CA ASP A 77 -16.00 7.90 0.31
C ASP A 77 -15.07 9.12 0.23
N ASN A 78 -13.77 8.86 0.08
CA ASN A 78 -12.69 9.85 0.04
C ASN A 78 -12.50 10.67 1.33
N GLN A 79 -12.73 10.08 2.50
CA GLN A 79 -12.45 10.68 3.80
C GLN A 79 -11.29 10.01 4.57
N PRO A 80 -10.47 10.78 5.30
CA PRO A 80 -10.49 12.24 5.44
C PRO A 80 -9.89 12.95 4.21
N ALA A 81 -10.48 14.09 3.83
CA ALA A 81 -10.17 14.76 2.57
C ALA A 81 -8.71 15.23 2.44
N ASN A 82 -8.05 15.60 3.54
CA ASN A 82 -6.65 16.02 3.53
C ASN A 82 -5.69 14.89 3.13
N VAL A 83 -6.05 13.63 3.37
CA VAL A 83 -5.29 12.46 2.92
C VAL A 83 -5.75 12.03 1.54
N CYS A 84 -7.06 11.83 1.35
CA CYS A 84 -7.60 11.26 0.11
C CYS A 84 -7.49 12.17 -1.11
N LYS A 85 -7.33 13.48 -0.92
CA LYS A 85 -7.07 14.45 -1.99
C LYS A 85 -5.61 14.85 -2.11
N SER A 86 -4.71 14.23 -1.34
CA SER A 86 -3.27 14.47 -1.50
C SER A 86 -2.83 13.98 -2.89
N SER A 87 -1.89 14.69 -3.51
CA SER A 87 -1.47 14.41 -4.89
C SER A 87 -0.94 12.99 -5.07
N GLY A 88 -0.18 12.47 -4.10
CA GLY A 88 0.33 11.10 -4.12
C GLY A 88 -0.79 10.06 -4.16
N VAL A 89 -1.80 10.22 -3.31
CA VAL A 89 -2.96 9.30 -3.23
C VAL A 89 -3.83 9.38 -4.48
N VAL A 90 -4.11 10.59 -4.97
CA VAL A 90 -4.87 10.79 -6.22
C VAL A 90 -4.15 10.14 -7.39
N ASN A 91 -2.84 10.35 -7.52
CA ASN A 91 -2.05 9.74 -8.59
C ASN A 91 -1.99 8.22 -8.48
N ALA A 92 -1.96 7.65 -7.27
CA ALA A 92 -2.01 6.21 -7.07
C ALA A 92 -3.41 5.63 -7.35
N SER A 93 -4.47 6.38 -7.08
CA SER A 93 -5.85 5.90 -7.23
C SER A 93 -6.21 5.44 -8.64
N VAL A 94 -5.55 6.00 -9.67
CA VAL A 94 -5.76 5.60 -11.08
C VAL A 94 -5.27 4.18 -11.38
N LEU A 95 -4.42 3.61 -10.52
CA LEU A 95 -3.86 2.26 -10.64
C LEU A 95 -4.68 1.20 -9.90
N LEU A 96 -5.72 1.59 -9.15
CA LEU A 96 -6.60 0.64 -8.47
C LEU A 96 -7.37 -0.17 -9.52
N LYS A 97 -6.97 -1.43 -9.68
CA LYS A 97 -7.71 -2.40 -10.47
C LYS A 97 -9.05 -2.68 -9.76
N ARG A 98 -10.13 -2.64 -10.54
CA ARG A 98 -11.48 -3.05 -10.09
C ARG A 98 -11.63 -4.55 -10.16
#